data_AF-A0A6V7IBD8-F1
#
_entry.id   AF-A0A6V7IBD8-F1
#
_cell.length_a   1.000
_cell.length_b   1.000
_cell.length_c   1.000
_cell.angle_alpha   90.00
_cell.angle_beta   90.00
_cell.angle_gamma   90.00
#
_symmetry.space_group_name_H-M   'P 1'
#
loop_
_entity.id
_entity.type
_entity.pdbx_description
1 polymer ?
#
loop_
_entity_poly.entity_id
_entity_poly.type
_entity_poly.pdbx_seq_one_letter_code
_entity_poly.pdbx_strand_id
1 'polypeptide(L)' 'FPEPTITWSKNGQDLKENIKTSVDHGHVRLELRNVNIRDAGRYTCTAVNELGDASSTADLVVK' A
#
# COMPACT_ATOMS: atom_id res chain seq x y z
N PHE A 1 19.41 9.08 -5.16
CA PHE A 1 18.12 8.87 -5.82
C PHE A 1 17.05 9.60 -5.02
N PRO A 2 16.08 10.28 -5.66
CA PRO A 2 15.05 11.02 -4.95
C PRO A 2 14.14 10.05 -4.17
N GLU A 3 13.80 10.40 -2.93
CA GLU A 3 12.87 9.62 -2.13
C GLU A 3 11.48 9.63 -2.79
N PRO A 4 10.85 8.46 -2.99
CA PRO A 4 9.53 8.40 -3.58
C PRO A 4 8.44 8.71 -2.56
N THR A 5 7.38 9.36 -3.02
CA THR A 5 6.12 9.43 -2.29
C THR A 5 5.37 8.12 -2.44
N ILE A 6 4.95 7.53 -1.33
CA ILE A 6 4.24 6.26 -1.29
C ILE A 6 2.73 6.50 -1.12
N THR A 7 1.93 5.90 -1.99
CA THR A 7 0.48 5.84 -1.86
C THR A 7 -0.02 4.40 -1.88
N TRP A 8 -1.13 4.16 -1.21
CA TRP A 8 -1.80 2.86 -1.16
C TRP A 8 -3.21 2.98 -1.68
N SER A 9 -3.67 1.99 -2.43
CA SER A 9 -5.07 1.84 -2.82
C SER A 9 -5.56 0.43 -2.54
N LYS A 10 -6.87 0.28 -2.30
CA LYS A 10 -7.57 -1.00 -2.27
C LYS A 10 -8.69 -0.98 -3.28
N ASN A 11 -8.74 -2.01 -4.11
CA ASN A 11 -9.73 -2.15 -5.18
C ASN A 11 -9.82 -0.88 -6.07
N GLY A 12 -8.68 -0.21 -6.28
CA GLY A 12 -8.59 1.03 -7.07
C GLY A 12 -9.00 2.30 -6.34
N GLN A 13 -9.36 2.23 -5.06
CA GLN A 13 -9.71 3.40 -4.25
C GLN A 13 -8.59 3.71 -3.25
N ASP A 14 -8.23 4.99 -3.14
CA ASP A 14 -7.21 5.46 -2.19
C ASP A 14 -7.50 4.95 -0.79
N LEU A 15 -6.50 4.30 -0.19
CA LEU A 15 -6.55 3.93 1.20
C LEU A 15 -6.09 5.13 2.02
N LYS A 16 -7.02 5.80 2.70
CA LYS A 16 -6.73 6.95 3.58
C LYS A 16 -6.94 6.67 5.06
N GLU A 17 -7.60 5.58 5.43
CA GLU A 17 -7.97 5.29 6.81
C GLU A 17 -7.29 4.02 7.37
N ASN A 18 -6.88 4.08 8.63
CA ASN A 18 -6.48 2.93 9.48
C ASN A 18 -5.33 2.06 8.98
N ILE A 19 -4.38 2.64 8.24
CA ILE A 19 -3.19 1.94 7.78
C ILE A 19 -1.94 2.44 8.48
N LYS A 20 -1.19 1.49 9.02
CA LYS A 20 0.18 1.74 9.46
C LYS A 20 1.09 1.44 8.29
N THR A 21 1.61 2.50 7.70
CA THR A 21 2.64 2.41 6.65
C THR A 21 4.00 2.72 7.27
N SER A 22 5.00 1.91 6.96
CA SER A 22 6.39 2.21 7.31
C SER A 22 7.28 2.10 6.08
N VAL A 23 8.28 2.98 6.01
CA VAL A 23 9.32 2.94 5.00
C VAL A 23 10.65 2.75 5.74
N ASP A 24 11.35 1.65 5.45
CA ASP A 24 12.63 1.33 6.07
C ASP A 24 13.58 0.72 5.03
N HIS A 25 14.79 1.30 4.89
CA HIS A 25 15.82 0.81 3.96
C HIS A 25 15.34 0.48 2.53
N GLY A 26 14.40 1.26 1.98
CA GLY A 26 13.81 1.02 0.65
C GLY A 26 12.68 -0.02 0.62
N HIS A 27 12.31 -0.58 1.77
CA HIS A 27 11.14 -1.43 1.93
C HIS A 27 9.95 -0.61 2.41
N VAL A 28 8.85 -0.73 1.70
CA VAL A 28 7.56 -0.16 2.08
C VAL A 28 6.68 -1.28 2.62
N ARG A 29 6.08 -1.06 3.80
CA ARG A 29 5.21 -2.03 4.45
C ARG A 29 3.86 -1.42 4.78
N LEU A 30 2.80 -2.17 4.50
CA LEU A 30 1.44 -1.94 5.01
C LEU A 30 1.13 -2.93 6.13
N GLU A 31 0.68 -2.44 7.27
CA GLU A 31 0.20 -3.28 8.37
C GLU A 31 -1.27 -3.01 8.66
N LEU A 32 -2.09 -4.05 8.54
CA LEU A 32 -3.50 -4.09 8.91
C LEU A 32 -3.64 -4.87 10.21
N ARG A 33 -4.34 -4.31 11.20
CA ARG A 33 -4.62 -4.96 12.49
C ARG A 33 -6.10 -5.29 12.60
N ASN A 34 -6.43 -6.38 13.30
CA ASN A 34 -7.81 -6.82 13.49
C ASN A 34 -8.57 -7.00 12.16
N VAL A 35 -7.92 -7.68 11.21
CA VAL A 35 -8.44 -7.94 9.85
C VAL A 35 -9.78 -8.66 9.94
N ASN A 36 -10.78 -8.14 9.23
CA ASN A 36 -12.11 -8.75 9.07
C ASN A 36 -12.48 -8.86 7.58
N ILE A 37 -13.64 -9.44 7.27
CA ILE A 37 -14.05 -9.69 5.88
C ILE A 37 -14.13 -8.44 5.00
N ARG A 38 -14.37 -7.25 5.59
CA ARG A 38 -14.38 -5.98 4.86
C ARG A 38 -12.98 -5.55 4.44
N ASP A 39 -11.94 -6.07 5.08
CA ASP A 39 -10.55 -5.79 4.75
C ASP A 39 -10.08 -6.58 3.53
N ALA A 40 -10.75 -7.67 3.14
CA ALA A 40 -10.43 -8.39 1.92
C ALA A 40 -10.46 -7.47 0.68
N GLY A 41 -9.54 -7.72 -0.27
CA GLY A 41 -9.43 -6.94 -1.49
C GLY A 41 -8.02 -6.91 -2.07
N ARG A 42 -7.89 -6.24 -3.20
CA ARG A 42 -6.63 -6.05 -3.92
C ARG A 42 -5.96 -4.76 -3.46
N TYR A 43 -4.79 -4.87 -2.85
CA TYR A 43 -4.00 -3.74 -2.39
C TYR A 43 -2.89 -3.42 -3.38
N THR A 44 -2.73 -2.15 -3.72
CA THR A 44 -1.66 -1.66 -4.59
C THR A 44 -0.88 -0.57 -3.88
N CYS A 45 0.44 -0.73 -3.83
CA CYS A 45 1.40 0.30 -3.44
C CYS A 45 1.91 0.98 -4.70
N THR A 46 1.92 2.31 -4.71
CA THR A 46 2.54 3.11 -5.77
C THR A 46 3.61 4.01 -5.17
N ALA A 47 4.80 3.97 -5.74
CA ALA A 47 5.94 4.81 -5.37
C ALA A 47 6.20 5.78 -6.53
N VAL A 48 6.16 7.09 -6.26
CA VAL A 48 6.33 8.13 -7.29
C VAL A 48 7.46 9.07 -6.91
N ASN A 49 8.39 9.34 -7.82
CA ASN A 49 9.41 10.39 -7.68
C ASN A 49 9.54 11.20 -8.98
N GLU A 50 10.44 12.18 -9.01
CA GLU A 50 10.65 13.06 -10.19
C GLU A 50 11.11 12.32 -11.46
N LEU A 51 11.56 11.07 -11.33
CA LEU A 51 12.04 10.25 -12.44
C LEU A 51 10.97 9.29 -12.99
N GLY A 52 9.86 9.12 -12.26
CA GLY A 52 8.74 8.26 -12.68
C GLY A 52 8.05 7.57 -11.50
N ASP A 53 7.34 6.49 -11.82
CA ASP A 53 6.57 5.70 -10.87
C ASP A 53 6.85 4.20 -10.97
N ALA A 54 6.58 3.49 -9.88
CA ALA A 54 6.56 2.04 -9.82
C ALA A 54 5.40 1.57 -8.92
N SER A 55 4.78 0.45 -9.25
CA SER A 55 3.67 -0.11 -8.46
C SER A 55 3.83 -1.61 -8.21
N SER A 56 3.24 -2.06 -7.10
CA SER A 56 3.19 -3.49 -6.70
C SER A 56 1.83 -3.81 -6.10
N THR A 57 1.30 -5.00 -6.39
CA THR A 57 -0.06 -5.40 -6.05
C THR A 57 -0.10 -6.74 -5.32
N ALA A 58 -0.98 -6.86 -4.32
CA ALA A 58 -1.23 -8.09 -3.58
C ALA A 58 -2.73 -8.27 -3.28
N ASP A 59 -3.22 -9.51 -3.33
CA ASP A 59 -4.61 -9.85 -3.00
C ASP A 59 -4.71 -10.38 -1.56
N LEU A 60 -5.51 -9.70 -0.72
CA LEU A 60 -5.84 -10.14 0.64
C LEU A 60 -7.15 -10.92 0.64
N VAL A 61 -7.07 -12.20 1.01
CA VAL A 61 -8.22 -13.11 1.13
C VAL A 61 -8.44 -13.45 2.61
N VAL A 62 -9.65 -13.21 3.11
CA VAL A 62 -10.08 -13.57 4.48
C VAL A 62 -10.99 -14.80 4.38
N LYS A 63 -10.72 -15.82 5.21
CA LYS A 63 -11.52 -17.05 5.30
C LYS A 63 -12.29 -17.10 6.61
#